data_AF-A0A552D9D9-F1
#
_entry.id   AF-A0A552D9D9-F1
#
_cell.length_a   1.000
_cell.length_b   1.000
_cell.length_c   1.000
_cell.angle_alpha   90.00
_cell.angle_beta   90.00
_cell.angle_gamma   90.00
#
_symmetry.space_group_name_H-M   'P 1'
#
loop_
_entity.id
_entity.type
_entity.pdbx_description
1 polymer ?
#
loop_
_entity_poly.entity_id
_entity_poly.type
_entity_poly.pdbx_seq_one_letter_code
_entity_poly.pdbx_strand_id
1 'polypeptide(L)'
;MNEQRAQAYVNLIQQLLTCTDDEELNNILQANQELIDPQFLQEMENYATGLEEQGNNNPAAWLRNMAEQLGQYLNPQAGSIEEYQEFLLEVLQAEDESNDPGVVYPILQRRQHLLDDTFAQVYFVF
;
A
#
# COMPACT_ATOMS: atom_id res chain seq x y z
N MET A 1 -8.75 -14.06 4.77
CA MET A 1 -7.70 -14.45 3.82
C MET A 1 -7.88 -15.93 3.47
N ASN A 2 -7.88 -16.27 2.19
CA ASN A 2 -7.80 -17.67 1.75
C ASN A 2 -6.31 -18.04 1.68
N GLU A 3 -5.88 -19.10 2.36
CA GLU A 3 -4.46 -19.53 2.40
C GLU A 3 -3.87 -19.72 0.99
N GLN A 4 -4.69 -20.16 0.03
CA GLN A 4 -4.27 -20.28 -1.37
C GLN A 4 -3.95 -18.93 -2.01
N ARG A 5 -4.67 -17.85 -1.65
CA ARG A 5 -4.46 -16.51 -2.20
C ARG A 5 -3.21 -15.87 -1.59
N ALA A 6 -3.00 -16.03 -0.28
CA ALA A 6 -1.77 -15.59 0.37
C ALA A 6 -0.53 -16.27 -0.23
N GLN A 7 -0.59 -17.58 -0.49
CA GLN A 7 0.51 -18.27 -1.16
C GLN A 7 0.73 -17.78 -2.60
N ALA A 8 -0.35 -17.46 -3.33
CA ALA A 8 -0.24 -16.90 -4.68
C ALA A 8 0.46 -15.53 -4.67
N TYR A 9 0.16 -14.67 -3.68
CA TYR A 9 0.85 -13.40 -3.48
C TYR A 9 2.35 -13.59 -3.22
N VAL A 10 2.71 -14.47 -2.29
CA VAL A 10 4.12 -14.75 -2.00
C VAL A 10 4.85 -15.27 -3.24
N ASN A 11 4.22 -16.17 -4.01
CA ASN A 11 4.80 -16.70 -5.24
C ASN A 11 5.02 -15.59 -6.29
N LEU A 12 4.08 -14.66 -6.41
CA LEU A 12 4.19 -13.52 -7.32
C LEU A 12 5.31 -12.57 -6.89
N ILE A 13 5.40 -12.23 -5.59
CA ILE A 13 6.49 -11.41 -5.04
C ILE A 13 7.85 -12.01 -5.36
N GLN A 14 7.99 -13.32 -5.16
CA GLN A 14 9.25 -14.02 -5.46
C GLN A 14 9.58 -13.97 -6.95
N GLN A 15 8.61 -14.18 -7.84
CA GLN A 15 8.82 -14.05 -9.29
C GLN A 15 9.30 -12.65 -9.66
N LEU A 16 8.65 -11.61 -9.13
CA LEU A 16 9.03 -10.21 -9.36
C LEU A 16 10.47 -9.94 -8.90
N LEU A 17 10.85 -10.40 -7.70
CA LEU A 17 12.21 -10.21 -7.15
C LEU A 17 13.30 -10.97 -7.92
N THR A 18 12.95 -12.10 -8.54
CA THR A 18 13.91 -12.89 -9.33
C THR A 18 13.98 -12.48 -10.79
N CYS A 19 13.04 -11.68 -11.27
CA CYS A 19 12.98 -11.24 -12.65
C CYS A 19 14.07 -10.19 -12.92
N THR A 20 14.90 -10.45 -13.93
CA THR A 20 16.00 -9.55 -14.33
C THR A 20 15.76 -8.86 -15.66
N ASP A 21 14.63 -9.16 -16.32
CA ASP A 21 14.28 -8.71 -17.66
C ASP A 21 12.96 -7.93 -17.66
N ASP A 22 12.98 -6.73 -18.24
CA ASP A 22 11.82 -5.82 -18.20
C ASP A 22 10.63 -6.34 -19.04
N GLU A 23 10.88 -7.13 -20.09
CA GLU A 23 9.81 -7.74 -20.90
C GLU A 23 9.14 -8.89 -20.13
N GLU A 24 9.95 -9.73 -19.46
CA GLU A 24 9.46 -10.76 -18.56
C GLU A 24 8.67 -10.17 -17.39
N LEU A 25 9.13 -9.07 -16.79
CA LEU A 25 8.44 -8.37 -15.70
C LEU A 25 7.03 -7.95 -16.12
N ASN A 26 6.90 -7.32 -17.29
CA ASN A 26 5.60 -6.91 -17.83
C ASN A 26 4.67 -8.11 -18.08
N ASN A 27 5.22 -9.21 -18.60
CA ASN A 27 4.44 -10.43 -18.84
C ASN A 27 3.94 -11.06 -17.53
N ILE A 28 4.78 -11.07 -16.49
CA ILE A 28 4.40 -11.55 -15.14
C ILE A 28 3.24 -10.70 -14.60
N LEU A 29 3.36 -9.37 -14.65
CA LEU A 29 2.32 -8.46 -14.16
C LEU A 29 1.01 -8.62 -14.95
N GLN A 30 1.07 -8.74 -16.27
CA GLN A 30 -0.12 -8.95 -17.11
C GLN A 30 -0.80 -10.29 -16.83
N ALA A 31 -0.03 -11.37 -16.65
CA ALA A 31 -0.57 -12.70 -16.37
C ALA A 31 -1.23 -12.80 -14.98
N ASN A 32 -0.88 -11.90 -14.05
CA ASN A 32 -1.33 -11.95 -12.67
C ASN A 32 -2.19 -10.74 -12.27
N GLN A 33 -2.80 -10.01 -13.22
CA GLN A 33 -3.61 -8.83 -12.92
C GLN A 33 -4.71 -9.07 -11.88
N GLU A 34 -5.30 -10.27 -11.82
CA GLU A 34 -6.32 -10.64 -10.84
C GLU A 34 -5.80 -10.79 -9.39
N LEU A 35 -4.49 -10.90 -9.24
CA LEU A 35 -3.78 -10.91 -7.96
C LEU A 35 -3.28 -9.52 -7.58
N ILE A 36 -3.13 -8.59 -8.53
CA ILE A 36 -2.73 -7.22 -8.24
C ILE A 36 -3.94 -6.48 -7.70
N ASP A 37 -4.11 -6.59 -6.39
CA ASP A 37 -5.12 -5.89 -5.61
C ASP A 37 -4.47 -5.23 -4.40
N PRO A 38 -5.22 -4.43 -3.63
CA PRO A 38 -4.62 -3.74 -2.52
C PRO A 38 -4.07 -4.68 -1.41
N GLN A 39 -4.67 -5.87 -1.22
CA GLN A 39 -4.11 -6.88 -0.31
C GLN A 39 -2.76 -7.41 -0.77
N PHE A 40 -2.53 -7.55 -2.08
CA PHE A 40 -1.22 -7.90 -2.62
C PHE A 40 -0.17 -6.83 -2.31
N LEU A 41 -0.52 -5.54 -2.42
CA LEU A 41 0.39 -4.45 -2.06
C LEU A 41 0.80 -4.50 -0.59
N GLN A 42 -0.13 -4.85 0.30
CA GLN A 42 0.17 -5.06 1.72
C GLN A 42 1.15 -6.23 1.93
N GLU A 43 0.96 -7.34 1.21
CA GLU A 43 1.91 -8.47 1.28
C GLU A 43 3.30 -8.09 0.73
N MET A 44 3.38 -7.22 -0.29
CA MET A 44 4.65 -6.68 -0.77
C MET A 44 5.38 -5.89 0.32
N GLU A 45 4.68 -5.05 1.08
CA GLU A 45 5.27 -4.31 2.21
C GLU A 45 5.73 -5.26 3.32
N ASN A 46 4.88 -6.21 3.74
CA ASN A 46 5.24 -7.20 4.76
C ASN A 46 6.49 -7.99 4.37
N TYR A 47 6.59 -8.39 3.11
CA TYR A 47 7.75 -9.10 2.57
C TYR A 47 8.99 -8.20 2.53
N ALA A 48 8.83 -6.91 2.18
CA ALA A 48 9.91 -5.93 2.20
C ALA A 48 10.46 -5.71 3.61
N THR A 49 9.59 -5.59 4.63
CA THR A 49 10.02 -5.51 6.04
C THR A 49 10.85 -6.73 6.43
N GLY A 50 10.39 -7.94 6.09
CA GLY A 50 11.14 -9.16 6.37
C GLY A 50 12.50 -9.22 5.64
N LEU A 51 12.60 -8.64 4.44
CA LEU A 51 13.86 -8.50 3.72
C LEU A 51 14.83 -7.54 4.43
N GLU A 52 14.35 -6.39 4.91
CA GLU A 52 15.18 -5.43 5.66
C GLU A 52 15.71 -6.02 6.96
N GLU A 53 14.88 -6.75 7.70
CA GLU A 53 15.28 -7.44 8.93
C GLU A 53 16.41 -8.47 8.68
N GLN A 54 16.45 -9.05 7.48
CA GLN A 54 17.50 -9.95 7.02
C GLN A 54 18.73 -9.24 6.43
N GLY A 55 18.72 -7.91 6.38
CA GLY A 55 19.78 -7.07 5.79
C GLY A 55 19.67 -6.90 4.27
N ASN A 56 18.59 -7.35 3.65
CA ASN A 56 18.34 -7.24 2.21
C ASN A 56 17.65 -5.91 1.84
N ASN A 57 18.28 -4.79 2.20
CA ASN A 57 17.69 -3.44 2.04
C ASN A 57 17.43 -3.06 0.57
N ASN A 58 18.28 -3.49 -0.36
CA ASN A 58 18.10 -3.16 -1.79
C ASN A 58 16.87 -3.86 -2.39
N PRO A 59 16.70 -5.19 -2.26
CA PRO A 59 15.46 -5.86 -2.64
C PRO A 59 14.21 -5.31 -1.95
N ALA A 60 14.31 -4.96 -0.67
CA ALA A 60 13.18 -4.37 0.05
C ALA A 60 12.76 -3.02 -0.54
N ALA A 61 13.71 -2.10 -0.74
CA ALA A 61 13.44 -0.78 -1.32
C ALA A 61 12.86 -0.90 -2.75
N TRP A 62 13.37 -1.82 -3.55
CA TRP A 62 12.83 -2.09 -4.88
C TRP A 62 11.38 -2.59 -4.82
N LEU A 63 11.09 -3.53 -3.90
CA LEU A 63 9.75 -4.09 -3.74
C LEU A 63 8.74 -3.02 -3.29
N ARG A 64 9.13 -2.13 -2.37
CA ARG A 64 8.31 -0.98 -1.97
C ARG A 64 8.01 -0.05 -3.13
N ASN A 65 9.02 0.31 -3.91
CA ASN A 65 8.81 1.18 -5.06
C ASN A 65 7.92 0.53 -6.13
N MET A 66 7.99 -0.79 -6.31
CA MET A 66 7.07 -1.53 -7.16
C MET A 66 5.64 -1.48 -6.61
N ALA A 67 5.46 -1.68 -5.31
CA ALA A 67 4.15 -1.59 -4.67
C ALA A 67 3.52 -0.20 -4.82
N GLU A 68 4.32 0.87 -4.72
CA GLU A 68 3.87 2.24 -4.99
C GLU A 68 3.39 2.41 -6.44
N GLN A 69 4.15 1.94 -7.43
CA GLN A 69 3.77 2.01 -8.85
C GLN A 69 2.48 1.24 -9.13
N LEU A 70 2.34 0.04 -8.57
CA LEU A 70 1.13 -0.76 -8.70
C LEU A 70 -0.05 -0.13 -7.96
N GLY A 71 0.18 0.52 -6.81
CA GLY A 71 -0.82 1.31 -6.11
C GLY A 71 -1.37 2.47 -6.94
N GLN A 72 -0.49 3.22 -7.60
CA GLN A 72 -0.89 4.28 -8.54
C GLN A 72 -1.67 3.72 -9.74
N TYR A 73 -1.31 2.52 -10.21
CA TYR A 73 -2.07 1.86 -11.28
C TYR A 73 -3.48 1.45 -10.83
N LEU A 74 -3.62 0.90 -9.61
CA LEU A 74 -4.90 0.46 -9.07
C LEU A 74 -5.83 1.63 -8.74
N ASN A 75 -5.27 2.74 -8.25
CA ASN A 75 -6.02 3.94 -7.97
C ASN A 75 -5.23 5.19 -8.41
N PRO A 76 -5.35 5.60 -9.69
CA PRO A 76 -4.65 6.78 -10.21
C PRO A 76 -5.19 8.10 -9.64
N GLN A 77 -6.22 8.06 -8.78
CA GLN A 77 -6.74 9.18 -8.03
C GLN A 77 -6.44 9.08 -6.52
N ALA A 78 -5.68 8.06 -6.08
CA ALA A 78 -5.25 7.94 -4.69
C ALA A 78 -4.37 9.13 -4.32
N GLY A 79 -4.54 9.64 -3.10
CA GLY A 79 -3.61 10.62 -2.55
C GLY A 79 -2.19 10.07 -2.42
N SER A 80 -1.21 10.96 -2.38
CA SER A 80 0.17 10.55 -2.09
C SER A 80 0.32 10.07 -0.64
N ILE A 81 1.40 9.33 -0.33
CA ILE A 81 1.71 8.93 1.05
C ILE A 81 1.80 10.18 1.95
N GLU A 82 2.41 11.26 1.46
CA GLU A 82 2.48 12.53 2.18
C GLU A 82 1.11 13.15 2.40
N GLU A 83 0.21 13.13 1.42
CA GLU A 83 -1.16 13.62 1.58
C GLU A 83 -1.95 12.81 2.61
N TYR A 84 -1.74 11.49 2.65
CA TYR A 84 -2.29 10.61 3.69
C TYR A 84 -1.73 10.91 5.08
N GLN A 85 -0.42 11.10 5.19
CA GLN A 85 0.23 11.44 6.46
C GLN A 85 -0.25 12.79 6.99
N GLU A 86 -0.30 13.81 6.14
CA GLU A 86 -0.83 15.12 6.49
C GLU A 86 -2.30 15.05 6.92
N PHE A 87 -3.10 14.26 6.22
CA PHE A 87 -4.49 14.02 6.59
C PHE A 87 -4.64 13.38 7.97
N LEU A 88 -3.87 12.31 8.24
CA LEU A 88 -3.90 11.61 9.53
C LEU A 88 -3.46 12.54 10.68
N LEU A 89 -2.40 13.32 10.47
CA LEU A 89 -1.92 14.33 11.43
C LEU A 89 -3.00 15.39 11.72
N GLU A 90 -3.67 15.89 10.68
CA GLU A 90 -4.73 16.90 10.82
C GLU A 90 -5.93 16.37 11.62
N VAL A 91 -6.32 15.10 11.39
CA VAL A 91 -7.38 14.43 12.16
C VAL A 91 -6.97 14.19 13.62
N LEU A 92 -5.78 13.65 13.86
CA LEU A 92 -5.28 13.37 15.21
C LEU A 92 -5.12 14.64 16.05
N GLN A 93 -4.59 15.71 15.46
CA GLN A 93 -4.42 16.99 16.13
C GLN A 93 -5.78 17.61 16.51
N ALA A 94 -6.78 17.52 15.64
CA ALA A 94 -8.10 18.05 15.93
C ALA A 94 -8.78 17.32 17.10
N GLU A 95 -8.61 16.00 17.21
CA GLU A 95 -9.09 15.19 18.35
C GLU A 95 -8.32 15.50 19.64
N ASP A 96 -7.00 15.73 19.59
CA ASP A 96 -6.21 16.07 20.79
C ASP A 96 -6.55 17.48 21.32
N GLU A 97 -6.80 18.43 20.42
CA GLU A 97 -7.11 19.82 20.78
C GLU A 97 -8.57 20.01 21.26
N SER A 98 -9.46 19.04 21.04
CA SER A 98 -10.91 19.19 21.27
C SER A 98 -11.53 18.00 21.98
N ASN A 99 -12.38 18.25 22.96
CA ASN A 99 -13.25 17.22 23.56
C ASN A 99 -14.53 16.95 22.75
N ASP A 100 -14.69 17.57 21.58
CA ASP A 100 -15.84 17.38 20.69
C ASP A 100 -15.44 16.53 19.46
N PRO A 101 -15.95 15.29 19.34
CA PRO A 101 -15.72 14.44 18.16
C PRO A 101 -16.24 15.04 16.85
N GLY A 102 -17.04 16.10 16.89
CA GLY A 102 -17.55 16.78 15.70
C GLY A 102 -16.48 17.54 14.90
N VAL A 103 -15.32 17.81 15.51
CA VAL A 103 -14.26 18.63 14.89
C VAL A 103 -13.56 17.95 13.71
N VAL A 104 -13.63 16.62 13.61
CA VAL A 104 -13.05 15.90 12.48
C VAL A 104 -13.92 15.95 11.24
N TYR A 105 -15.24 16.17 11.36
CA TYR A 105 -16.15 16.13 10.21
C TYR A 105 -15.81 17.13 9.09
N PRO A 106 -15.45 18.40 9.37
CA PRO A 106 -15.00 19.32 8.33
C PRO A 106 -13.69 18.90 7.65
N ILE A 107 -12.81 18.18 8.36
CA ILE A 107 -11.54 17.66 7.83
C ILE A 107 -11.85 16.51 6.86
N LEU A 108 -12.66 15.55 7.29
CA LEU A 108 -13.13 14.42 6.47
C LEU A 108 -13.84 14.90 5.20
N GLN A 109 -14.69 15.93 5.31
CA GLN A 109 -15.44 16.45 4.17
C GLN A 109 -14.54 17.14 3.13
N ARG A 110 -13.51 17.86 3.58
CA ARG A 110 -12.55 18.55 2.70
C ARG A 110 -11.59 17.58 2.00
N ARG A 111 -11.20 16.51 2.67
CA ARG A 111 -10.26 15.49 2.19
C ARG A 111 -10.95 14.18 1.79
N GLN A 112 -12.20 14.25 1.32
CA GLN A 112 -13.01 13.06 1.01
C GLN A 112 -12.40 12.14 -0.06
N HIS A 113 -11.58 12.69 -0.96
CA HIS A 113 -10.84 11.91 -1.97
C HIS A 113 -9.74 11.02 -1.35
N LEU A 114 -9.28 11.34 -0.14
CA LEU A 114 -8.39 10.51 0.67
C LEU A 114 -9.16 9.50 1.54
N LEU A 115 -10.49 9.43 1.42
CA LEU A 115 -11.30 8.38 2.05
C LEU A 115 -11.60 7.30 1.01
N ASP A 116 -10.54 6.77 0.39
CA ASP A 116 -10.61 5.76 -0.64
C ASP A 116 -10.34 4.35 -0.08
N ASP A 117 -10.37 3.35 -0.96
CA ASP A 117 -10.14 1.96 -0.58
C ASP A 117 -8.70 1.72 -0.05
N THR A 118 -7.75 2.59 -0.39
CA THR A 118 -6.38 2.57 0.14
C THR A 118 -6.35 3.07 1.59
N PHE A 119 -7.07 4.15 1.90
CA PHE A 119 -7.18 4.68 3.27
C PHE A 119 -7.72 3.65 4.26
N ALA A 120 -8.74 2.88 3.85
CA ALA A 120 -9.32 1.82 4.69
C ALA A 120 -8.31 0.71 5.05
N GLN A 121 -7.22 0.57 4.29
CA GLN A 121 -6.20 -0.47 4.49
C GLN A 121 -5.01 0.01 5.32
N VAL A 122 -4.70 1.31 5.29
CA VAL A 122 -3.70 1.93 6.18
C VAL A 122 -4.14 1.85 7.65
N TYR A 123 -5.45 1.78 7.92
CA TYR A 123 -6.00 1.73 9.28
C TYR A 123 -5.81 0.39 10.03
N PHE A 124 -5.11 -0.60 9.46
CA PHE A 124 -4.82 -1.87 10.14
C PHE A 124 -3.44 -1.91 10.84
N VAL A 125 -2.70 -0.79 10.86
CA VAL A 125 -1.32 -0.72 11.39
C VAL A 125 -1.18 0.24 12.60
N PHE A 126 -2.28 0.77 13.13
CA PHE A 126 -2.32 1.46 14.44
C PHE A 126 -3.36 0.82 15.36
#